data_AF-A0A9D9J0Y5-F1
#
_entry.id   AF-A0A9D9J0Y5-F1
#
_cell.length_a   1.000
_cell.length_b   1.000
_cell.length_c   1.000
_cell.angle_alpha   90.00
_cell.angle_beta   90.00
_cell.angle_gamma   90.00
#
_symmetry.space_group_name_H-M   'P 1'
#
loop_
_entity.id
_entity.type
_entity.pdbx_description
1 polymer ?
#
loop_
_entity_poly.entity_id
_entity_poly.type
_entity_poly.pdbx_seq_one_letter_code
_entity_poly.pdbx_strand_id
1 'polypeptide(L)' 'MAMTDNTKRGLANNTYLIGLDSGMALGPIVGGFLYGHVPAEFFYPCLMITAVLSTTVYIMGKRKLGVV' A
#
# COMPACT_ATOMS: atom_id res chain seq x y z
N MET A 1 -7.13 2.48 -16.29
CA MET A 1 -7.77 1.41 -17.09
C MET A 1 -7.12 1.24 -18.49
N ALA A 2 -5.78 1.23 -18.62
CA ALA A 2 -5.12 0.98 -19.92
C ALA A 2 -3.64 0.48 -19.84
N MET A 3 -3.23 -0.19 -18.75
CA MET A 3 -1.80 -0.51 -18.51
C MET A 3 -1.34 -1.90 -19.02
N THR A 4 -2.22 -2.77 -19.54
CA THR A 4 -1.78 -4.08 -20.06
C THR A 4 -2.74 -4.69 -21.11
N ASP A 5 -2.19 -5.55 -21.95
CA ASP A 5 -2.88 -6.34 -22.99
C ASP A 5 -4.01 -7.19 -22.35
N ASN A 6 -5.14 -7.37 -23.05
CA ASN A 6 -6.36 -7.95 -22.48
C ASN A 6 -6.13 -9.30 -21.77
N THR A 7 -5.19 -10.11 -22.28
CA THR A 7 -4.85 -11.44 -21.73
C THR A 7 -4.06 -11.36 -20.41
N LYS A 8 -3.32 -10.27 -20.16
CA LYS A 8 -2.49 -10.11 -18.95
C LYS A 8 -3.16 -9.29 -17.84
N ARG A 9 -4.32 -8.68 -18.13
CA ARG A 9 -5.13 -7.92 -17.16
C ARG A 9 -5.58 -8.77 -15.98
N GLY A 10 -6.01 -10.01 -16.25
CA GLY A 10 -6.47 -10.93 -15.20
C GLY A 10 -5.38 -11.25 -14.19
N LEU A 11 -4.16 -11.51 -14.66
CA LEU A 11 -3.02 -11.82 -13.79
C LEU A 11 -2.59 -10.60 -12.97
N ALA A 12 -2.49 -9.42 -13.60
CA ALA A 12 -2.16 -8.17 -12.90
C ALA A 12 -3.23 -7.80 -11.85
N ASN A 13 -4.51 -8.01 -12.17
CA ASN A 13 -5.61 -7.77 -11.25
C ASN A 13 -5.55 -8.72 -10.05
N ASN A 14 -5.26 -10.00 -10.26
CA ASN A 14 -5.07 -10.94 -9.15
C ASN A 14 -3.91 -10.54 -8.24
N THR A 15 -2.75 -10.14 -8.80
CA THR A 15 -1.63 -9.68 -7.97
C THR A 15 -2.00 -8.42 -7.17
N TYR A 16 -2.72 -7.47 -7.79
CA TYR A 16 -3.23 -6.30 -7.09
C TYR A 16 -4.19 -6.66 -5.95
N LEU A 17 -5.13 -7.58 -6.19
CA LEU A 17 -6.10 -8.02 -5.19
C LEU A 17 -5.43 -8.77 -4.04
N ILE A 18 -4.41 -9.59 -4.30
CA ILE A 18 -3.61 -10.22 -3.24
C ILE A 18 -2.92 -9.16 -2.37
N GLY A 19 -2.35 -8.13 -2.99
CA GLY A 19 -1.77 -7.00 -2.28
C GLY A 19 -2.80 -6.23 -1.44
N LEU A 20 -4.01 -6.03 -1.98
CA LEU A 20 -5.11 -5.36 -1.30
C LEU A 20 -5.60 -6.15 -0.08
N ASP A 21 -5.81 -7.46 -0.22
CA ASP A 21 -6.24 -8.32 0.89
C ASP A 21 -5.17 -8.41 1.99
N SER A 22 -3.91 -8.52 1.59
CA SER A 22 -2.77 -8.45 2.51
C SER A 22 -2.73 -7.11 3.26
N GLY A 23 -3.03 -6.00 2.58
CA GLY A 23 -3.13 -4.67 3.21
C GLY A 23 -4.28 -4.57 4.21
N MET A 24 -5.45 -5.14 3.87
CA MET A 24 -6.61 -5.17 4.78
C MET A 24 -6.36 -6.03 6.03
N ALA A 25 -5.55 -7.08 5.92
CA ALA A 25 -5.14 -7.89 7.07
C ALA A 25 -4.06 -7.19 7.92
N LEU A 26 -3.01 -6.66 7.28
CA LEU A 26 -1.87 -6.05 7.97
C LEU A 26 -2.21 -4.71 8.62
N GLY A 27 -3.12 -3.92 8.03
CA GLY A 27 -3.51 -2.62 8.54
C GLY A 27 -4.02 -2.66 9.99
N PRO A 28 -5.05 -3.45 10.32
CA PRO A 28 -5.55 -3.60 11.67
C PRO A 28 -4.56 -4.27 12.63
N ILE A 29 -3.73 -5.20 12.16
CA ILE A 29 -2.70 -5.85 13.00
C ILE A 29 -1.67 -4.81 13.47
N VAL A 30 -1.14 -4.02 12.52
CA VAL A 30 -0.18 -2.96 12.84
C VAL A 30 -0.86 -1.85 13.63
N GLY A 31 -2.10 -1.49 13.30
CA GLY A 31 -2.89 -0.50 14.04
C GLY A 31 -3.15 -0.91 15.50
N GLY A 32 -3.54 -2.16 15.74
CA GLY A 32 -3.74 -2.70 17.08
C GLY A 32 -2.44 -2.75 17.89
N PHE A 33 -1.33 -3.14 17.26
CA PHE A 33 -0.02 -3.11 17.88
C PHE A 33 0.41 -1.68 18.28
N LEU A 34 0.20 -0.70 17.40
CA LEU A 34 0.48 0.71 17.70
C LEU A 34 -0.40 1.24 18.83
N TYR A 35 -1.69 0.91 18.83
CA TYR A 35 -2.62 1.36 19.85
C TYR A 35 -2.23 0.89 21.26
N GLY A 36 -1.62 -0.31 21.38
CA GLY A 36 -1.15 -0.85 22.66
C GLY A 36 0.17 -0.26 23.17
N HIS A 37 0.98 0.35 22.30
CA HIS A 37 2.35 0.77 22.64
C HIS A 37 2.62 2.27 22.49
N VAL A 38 1.74 3.03 21.83
CA VAL A 38 1.94 4.44 21.50
C VAL A 38 0.86 5.31 22.16
N PRO A 39 1.20 6.47 22.75
CA PRO A 39 0.20 7.42 23.25
C PRO A 39 -0.77 7.85 22.15
N ALA A 40 -2.05 8.06 22.49
CA ALA A 40 -3.09 8.39 21.52
C ALA A 40 -2.77 9.62 20.64
N GLU A 41 -1.99 10.56 21.16
CA GLU A 41 -1.51 11.76 20.45
C GLU A 41 -0.62 11.42 19.25
N PHE A 42 0.17 10.34 19.34
CA PHE A 42 1.09 9.92 18.28
C PHE A 42 0.53 8.79 17.39
N PHE A 43 -0.60 8.19 17.77
CA PHE A 43 -1.25 7.13 17.01
C PHE A 43 -1.57 7.54 15.56
N TYR A 44 -2.28 8.66 15.39
CA TYR A 44 -2.65 9.16 14.07
C TYR A 44 -1.44 9.63 13.23
N PRO A 45 -0.47 10.39 13.79
CA PRO A 45 0.78 10.69 13.09
C PRO A 45 1.53 9.45 12.60
N CYS A 46 1.63 8.40 13.43
CA CYS A 46 2.29 7.16 13.03
C CYS A 46 1.54 6.45 11.90
N LEU A 47 0.21 6.45 11.91
CA LEU A 47 -0.58 5.97 10.76
C LEU A 47 -0.33 6.80 9.51
N MET A 48 -0.16 8.12 9.63
CA MET A 48 0.11 9.01 8.48
C MET A 48 1.42 8.66 7.76
N ILE A 49 2.42 8.11 8.47
CA ILE A 49 3.68 7.65 7.87
C ILE A 49 3.42 6.55 6.83
N THR A 50 2.41 5.70 7.02
CA THR A 50 2.06 4.64 6.04
C THR A 50 1.62 5.21 4.70
N ALA A 51 0.90 6.33 4.68
CA ALA A 51 0.50 7.03 3.46
C ALA A 51 1.70 7.65 2.73
N VAL A 52 2.65 8.21 3.49
CA VAL A 52 3.90 8.77 2.94
C VAL A 52 4.77 7.66 2.35
N LEU A 53 4.87 6.51 3.02
CA LEU A 53 5.59 5.33 2.53
C LEU A 53 4.97 4.79 1.24
N SER A 54 3.64 4.65 1.19
CA SER A 54 2.91 4.23 -0.02
C SER A 54 3.21 5.16 -1.21
N THR A 55 3.16 6.47 -0.96
CA THR A 55 3.50 7.48 -1.96
C THR A 55 4.95 7.35 -2.43
N THR A 56 5.88 7.09 -1.52
CA THR A 56 7.30 6.90 -1.84
C THR A 56 7.51 5.67 -2.71
N VAL A 57 6.88 4.54 -2.37
CA VAL A 57 6.92 3.31 -3.17
C VAL A 57 6.36 3.56 -4.57
N TYR A 58 5.24 4.27 -4.68
CA TYR A 58 4.68 4.68 -5.98
C TYR A 58 5.68 5.53 -6.78
N ILE A 59 6.32 6.51 -6.14
CA ILE A 59 7.32 7.39 -6.77
C ILE A 59 8.57 6.62 -7.24
N MET A 60 9.01 5.62 -6.47
CA MET A 60 10.11 4.75 -6.89
C MET A 60 9.71 3.81 -8.03
N GLY A 61 8.49 3.27 -7.98
CA GLY A 61 7.94 2.38 -9.00
C GLY A 61 7.77 3.09 -10.35
N LYS A 62 7.26 4.33 -10.35
CA LYS A 62 7.12 5.13 -11.58
C LYS A 62 8.47 5.45 -12.24
N ARG A 63 9.56 5.58 -11.47
CA ARG A 63 10.94 5.72 -12.02
C ARG A 63 11.42 4.43 -12.68
N LYS A 64 11.10 3.26 -12.13
CA LYS A 64 11.44 1.96 -12.73
C LYS A 64 10.60 1.61 -13.96
N LEU A 65 9.40 2.16 -14.06
CA LEU A 65 8.47 1.93 -15.18
C LEU A 65 8.68 2.87 -16.38
N GLY A 66 9.64 3.81 -16.32
CA GLY A 66 10.00 4.66 -17.46
C GLY A 66 8.88 5.57 -17.97
N VAL A 67 7.93 5.95 -17.10
CA VAL A 67 6.88 6.92 -17.45
C VAL A 67 7.43 8.32 -17.20
N VAL A 68 8.29 8.78 -18.12
CA VAL A 68 8.71 10.19 -18.31
C VAL A 68 8.47 10.52 -19.77
#